data_AF-A0A920CZX1-F1
#
_entry.id   AF-A0A920CZX1-F1
#
_cell.length_a   1.000
_cell.length_b   1.000
_cell.length_c   1.000
_cell.angle_alpha   90.00
_cell.angle_beta   90.00
_cell.angle_gamma   90.00
#
_symmetry.space_group_name_H-M   'P 1'
#
loop_
_entity.id
_entity.type
_entity.pdbx_description
1 polymer ?
#
loop_
_entity_poly.entity_id
_entity_poly.type
_entity_poly.pdbx_seq_one_letter_code
_entity_poly.pdbx_strand_id
1 'polypeptide(L)' 'MGLAQTLRKIIREEKREGRIEGKIEGKIEGKIEGKIEGKEEVAKRMLDLGLDVSLIAAATGFSPERIEQLRESY' A
#
# COMPACT_ATOMS: atom_id res chain seq x y z
N MET A 1 -12.06 35.17 28.53
CA MET A 1 -12.14 33.92 27.74
C MET A 1 -12.17 32.76 28.72
N GLY A 2 -13.27 32.01 28.78
CA GLY A 2 -13.49 30.98 29.81
C GLY A 2 -12.84 29.64 29.46
N LEU A 3 -12.37 28.90 30.46
CA LEU A 3 -11.75 27.58 30.35
C LEU A 3 -12.53 26.60 29.44
N ALA A 4 -13.86 26.70 29.45
CA ALA A 4 -14.75 25.90 28.60
C ALA A 4 -14.61 26.19 27.08
N GLN A 5 -14.28 27.43 26.68
CA GLN A 5 -14.00 27.74 25.28
C GLN A 5 -12.65 27.18 24.85
N THR A 6 -11.64 27.26 25.72
CA THR A 6 -10.30 26.72 25.47
C THR A 6 -10.35 25.20 25.28
N LEU A 7 -11.05 24.47 26.17
CA LEU A 7 -11.17 23.02 26.08
C LEU A 7 -11.91 22.58 24.81
N ARG A 8 -12.97 23.30 24.42
CA ARG A 8 -13.69 23.03 23.15
C ARG A 8 -12.82 23.27 21.91
N LYS A 9 -11.90 24.23 21.98
CA LYS A 9 -10.96 24.51 20.88
C LYS A 9 -9.94 23.39 20.74
N ILE A 10 -9.34 22.94 21.85
CA ILE A 10 -8.38 21.83 21.88
C ILE A 10 -9.00 20.55 21.30
N ILE A 11 -10.17 20.13 21.79
CA ILE A 11 -10.85 18.91 21.29
C ILE A 11 -11.18 19.01 19.79
N ARG A 12 -11.49 20.22 19.29
CA ARG A 12 -11.77 20.44 17.87
C ARG A 12 -10.51 20.35 17.02
N GLU A 13 -9.39 20.88 17.52
CA GLU A 13 -8.08 20.80 16.88
C GLU A 13 -7.59 19.36 16.84
N GLU A 14 -7.63 18.62 17.95
CA GLU A 14 -7.25 17.20 18.01
C GLU A 14 -8.10 16.33 17.07
N LYS A 15 -9.42 16.53 17.02
CA LYS A 15 -10.30 15.81 16.07
C LYS A 15 -9.98 16.14 14.61
N ARG A 16 -9.49 17.35 14.33
CA ARG A 16 -9.10 17.76 12.99
C ARG A 16 -7.76 17.13 12.62
N GLU A 17 -6.79 17.14 13.54
CA GLU A 17 -5.49 16.50 13.39
C GLU A 17 -5.64 15.00 13.15
N GLY A 18 -6.35 14.27 14.01
CA GLY A 18 -6.56 12.82 13.83
C GLY A 18 -7.30 12.45 12.52
N ARG A 19 -8.17 13.33 12.01
CA ARG A 19 -8.81 13.13 10.68
C ARG A 19 -7.86 13.38 9.53
N ILE A 20 -6.91 14.30 9.68
CA ILE A 20 -5.89 14.59 8.66
C ILE A 20 -4.87 13.45 8.64
N GLU A 21 -4.38 13.04 9.81
CA GLU A 21 -3.44 11.92 9.97
C GLU A 21 -4.02 10.64 9.38
N GLY A 22 -5.22 10.22 9.81
CA GLY A 22 -5.83 8.99 9.28
C GLY A 22 -6.12 9.03 7.77
N LYS A 23 -6.35 10.20 7.18
CA LYS A 23 -6.48 10.34 5.71
C LYS A 23 -5.14 10.24 4.99
N ILE A 24 -4.07 10.76 5.59
CA ILE A 24 -2.73 10.70 5.03
C ILE A 24 -2.21 9.26 5.09
N GLU A 25 -2.31 8.63 6.26
CA GLU A 25 -1.91 7.23 6.47
C GLU A 25 -2.64 6.30 5.51
N GLY A 26 -3.98 6.32 5.50
CA GLY A 26 -4.76 5.44 4.62
C GLY A 26 -4.50 5.66 3.12
N LYS A 27 -4.16 6.89 2.70
CA LYS A 27 -3.79 7.16 1.30
C LYS A 27 -2.38 6.65 0.95
N ILE A 28 -1.45 6.70 1.90
CA ILE A 28 -0.09 6.19 1.73
C ILE A 28 -0.12 4.67 1.68
N GLU A 29 -0.77 4.03 2.66
CA GLU A 29 -0.93 2.58 2.75
C GLU A 29 -1.60 2.03 1.49
N GLY A 30 -2.80 2.52 1.14
CA GLY A 30 -3.52 2.03 -0.03
C GLY A 30 -2.79 2.26 -1.37
N LYS A 31 -1.95 3.31 -1.47
CA LYS A 31 -1.12 3.53 -2.67
C LYS A 31 0.06 2.57 -2.75
N ILE A 32 0.63 2.18 -1.61
CA ILE A 32 1.73 1.20 -1.56
C ILE A 32 1.17 -0.19 -1.83
N GLU A 33 0.11 -0.60 -1.12
CA GLU A 33 -0.55 -1.89 -1.29
C GLU A 33 -1.00 -2.09 -2.73
N GLY A 34 -1.79 -1.16 -3.29
CA GLY A 34 -2.29 -1.30 -4.65
C GLY A 34 -1.19 -1.31 -5.73
N LYS A 35 -0.04 -0.67 -5.47
CA LYS A 35 1.11 -0.76 -6.38
C LYS A 35 1.79 -2.12 -6.32
N ILE A 36 1.90 -2.72 -5.14
CA ILE A 36 2.50 -4.04 -4.96
C ILE A 36 1.55 -5.09 -5.56
N GLU A 37 0.27 -5.07 -5.18
CA GLU A 37 -0.75 -5.99 -5.68
C GLU A 37 -0.83 -5.96 -7.22
N GLY A 38 -0.86 -4.76 -7.82
CA GLY A 38 -0.91 -4.64 -9.28
C GLY A 38 0.34 -5.19 -9.97
N LYS A 39 1.53 -5.05 -9.38
CA LYS A 39 2.75 -5.65 -9.91
C LYS A 39 2.73 -7.18 -9.78
N GLU A 40 2.22 -7.70 -8.68
CA GLU A 40 2.11 -9.15 -8.46
C GLU A 40 1.09 -9.79 -9.40
N GLU A 41 -0.04 -9.13 -9.66
CA GLU A 41 -1.03 -9.59 -10.63
C GLU A 41 -0.43 -9.67 -12.04
N VAL A 42 0.36 -8.68 -12.44
CA VAL A 42 1.10 -8.70 -13.71
C VAL A 42 2.12 -9.82 -13.73
N ALA A 43 2.90 -9.99 -12.66
CA ALA A 43 3.88 -11.07 -12.54
C ALA A 43 3.24 -12.46 -12.68
N LYS A 44 2.10 -12.69 -12.02
CA LYS A 44 1.32 -13.94 -12.11
C LYS A 44 0.85 -14.19 -13.55
N ARG A 45 0.26 -13.20 -14.20
CA ARG A 45 -0.13 -13.31 -15.62
C ARG A 45 1.07 -13.67 -16.52
N MET A 46 2.24 -13.11 -16.25
CA MET A 46 3.44 -13.43 -17.02
C MET A 46 3.88 -14.89 -16.80
N LEU A 47 3.78 -15.40 -15.57
CA LEU A 47 4.02 -16.82 -15.27
C LEU A 47 3.02 -17.73 -15.99
N ASP A 48 1.73 -17.37 -16.00
CA ASP A 48 0.68 -18.11 -16.69
C ASP A 48 0.91 -18.17 -18.22
N LEU A 49 1.55 -17.12 -18.79
CA LEU A 49 1.98 -17.06 -20.18
C LEU A 49 3.27 -17.88 -20.46
N GLY A 50 3.86 -18.50 -19.45
CA GLY A 50 5.07 -19.32 -19.56
C GLY A 50 6.36 -18.52 -19.75
N LEU A 51 6.38 -17.24 -19.33
CA LEU A 51 7.59 -16.43 -19.38
C LEU A 51 8.61 -16.88 -18.33
N ASP A 52 9.89 -16.69 -18.63
CA ASP A 52 10.99 -17.06 -17.74
C ASP A 52 11.00 -16.20 -16.46
N VAL A 53 11.25 -16.84 -15.32
CA VAL A 53 11.29 -16.21 -13.99
C VAL A 53 12.26 -15.03 -13.94
N SER A 54 13.42 -15.14 -14.59
CA SER A 54 14.44 -14.08 -14.61
C SER A 54 13.96 -12.86 -15.38
N LEU A 55 13.23 -13.07 -16.48
CA LEU A 55 12.64 -11.99 -17.27
C LEU A 55 11.51 -11.28 -16.50
N ILE A 56 10.67 -12.05 -15.80
CA ILE A 56 9.58 -11.50 -14.98
C ILE A 56 10.15 -10.68 -13.82
N ALA A 57 11.19 -11.20 -13.16
CA ALA A 57 11.90 -10.49 -12.09
C ALA A 57 12.45 -9.15 -12.59
N ALA A 58 13.10 -9.13 -13.76
CA ALA A 58 13.61 -7.91 -14.36
C ALA A 58 12.49 -6.91 -14.74
N ALA A 59 11.36 -7.38 -15.26
CA ALA A 59 10.25 -6.53 -15.69
C ALA A 59 9.45 -5.92 -14.52
N THR A 60 9.30 -6.67 -13.43
CA THR A 60 8.46 -6.29 -12.27
C THR A 60 9.27 -5.60 -11.16
N GLY A 61 10.58 -5.86 -11.13
CA GLY A 61 11.51 -5.45 -10.09
C GLY A 61 11.45 -6.32 -8.83
N PHE A 62 10.80 -7.49 -8.89
CA PHE A 62 10.83 -8.48 -7.83
C PHE A 62 12.08 -9.36 -7.92
N SER A 63 12.43 -10.01 -6.80
CA SER A 63 13.46 -11.04 -6.83
C SER A 63 12.93 -12.33 -7.45
N PRO A 64 13.77 -13.17 -8.05
CA PRO A 64 13.35 -14.47 -8.59
C PRO A 64 12.62 -15.33 -7.54
N GLU A 65 13.04 -15.29 -6.28
CA GLU A 65 12.39 -16.02 -5.19
C GLU A 65 10.97 -15.52 -4.94
N ARG A 66 10.74 -14.21 -5.00
CA ARG A 66 9.38 -13.64 -4.89
C ARG A 66 8.52 -14.07 -6.06
N ILE A 67 9.06 -14.13 -7.27
CA ILE A 67 8.33 -14.62 -8.44
C ILE A 67 7.95 -16.09 -8.28
N GLU A 68 8.84 -16.94 -7.77
CA GLU A 68 8.53 -18.36 -7.52
C GLU A 68 7.47 -18.52 -6.42
N GLN A 69 7.50 -17.71 -5.37
CA GLN A 69 6.43 -17.69 -4.35
C GLN A 69 5.06 -17.34 -4.95
N LEU A 70 5.01 -16.44 -5.95
CA LEU A 70 3.77 -16.10 -6.63
C LEU A 70 3.23 -17.26 -7.48
N ARG A 71 4.10 -18.17 -7.93
CA ARG A 71 3.74 -19.40 -8.65
C ARG A 71 3.11 -20.45 -7.74
N GLU A 72 3.60 -20.57 -6.50
CA GLU A 72 3.09 -21.54 -5.51
C GLU A 72 1.79 -21.09 -4.83
N SER A 73 1.40 -19.82 -4.99
CA SER A 73 0.21 -19.23 -4.34
C SER A 73 -1.12 -19.56 -5.06
N TYR A 74 -1.26 -20.73 -5.69
CA TYR A 74 -2.51 -21.21 -6.30
C TYR A 74 -3.24 -22.22 -5.40
#